data_AF-A0A0R2VPY6-F1
#
_entry.id   AF-A0A0R2VPY6-F1
#
_cell.length_a   1.000
_cell.length_b   1.000
_cell.length_c   1.000
_cell.angle_alpha   90.00
_cell.angle_beta   90.00
_cell.angle_gamma   90.00
#
_symmetry.space_group_name_H-M   'P 1'
#
loop_
_entity.id
_entity.type
_entity.pdbx_description
1 polymer ?
#
loop_
_entity_poly.entity_id
_entity_poly.type
_entity_poly.pdbx_seq_one_letter_code
_entity_poly.pdbx_strand_id
1 'polypeptide(L)'
;MWLSLPAFGQREQAMDRAVAQGNLNKIERLIKQQVRKHRKAVVLTNPYDSTVTYKSLVPALDSITAWLDRQESIEAAYWDKCQMKIDIYPGHSSIGIRIQGESEMIEKCFYVQEGTIGKLHFFGWRPQLFRTRLVLKYEKMYDCPGFIELQQQNCADRD
;
A
#
# COMPACT_ATOMS: atom_id res chain seq x y z
N MET A 1 25.31 16.76 -29.54
CA MET A 1 24.22 15.76 -29.49
C MET A 1 24.39 14.99 -28.19
N TRP A 2 23.67 15.40 -27.14
CA TRP A 2 23.77 14.77 -25.83
C TRP A 2 22.86 13.55 -25.85
N LEU A 3 23.45 12.35 -25.87
CA LEU A 3 22.71 11.11 -25.68
C LEU A 3 22.29 11.07 -24.21
N SER A 4 21.03 11.39 -23.95
CA SER A 4 20.37 11.15 -22.68
C SER A 4 20.41 9.64 -22.43
N LEU A 5 21.35 9.18 -21.59
CA LEU A 5 21.33 7.80 -21.11
C LEU A 5 20.01 7.61 -20.36
N PRO A 6 19.20 6.58 -20.70
CA PRO A 6 18.03 6.26 -19.89
C PRO A 6 18.56 5.96 -18.49
N ALA A 7 18.09 6.73 -17.51
CA ALA A 7 18.29 6.40 -16.11
C ALA A 7 17.57 5.07 -15.87
N PHE A 8 18.31 3.96 -15.98
CA PHE A 8 17.90 2.65 -15.51
C PHE A 8 17.82 2.74 -13.98
N GLY A 9 16.72 3.33 -13.49
CA GLY A 9 16.30 3.18 -12.11
C GLY A 9 16.27 1.69 -11.85
N GLN A 10 17.03 1.24 -10.85
CA GLN A 10 17.20 -0.17 -10.50
C GLN A 10 15.82 -0.83 -10.37
N ARG A 11 15.35 -1.51 -11.42
CA ARG A 11 14.17 -2.38 -11.34
C ARG A 11 14.51 -3.40 -10.26
N GLU A 12 13.64 -3.54 -9.25
CA GLU A 12 13.88 -4.47 -8.15
C GLU A 12 13.65 -5.91 -8.66
N GLN A 13 14.68 -6.47 -9.29
CA GLN A 13 14.73 -7.86 -9.76
C GLN A 13 14.33 -8.88 -8.68
N ALA A 14 14.32 -8.48 -7.40
CA ALA A 14 13.89 -9.30 -6.29
C ALA A 14 12.40 -9.67 -6.33
N MET A 15 11.51 -8.77 -6.79
CA MET A 15 10.08 -9.04 -6.92
C MET A 15 9.82 -9.99 -8.09
N ASP A 16 10.34 -9.66 -9.27
CA ASP A 16 10.15 -10.48 -10.48
C ASP A 16 10.64 -11.92 -10.26
N ARG A 17 11.81 -12.09 -9.64
CA ARG A 17 12.33 -13.41 -9.27
C ARG A 17 11.45 -14.12 -8.25
N ALA A 18 10.80 -13.39 -7.33
CA ALA A 18 9.92 -14.02 -6.35
C ALA A 18 8.64 -14.53 -7.00
N VAL A 19 8.06 -13.76 -7.93
CA VAL A 19 6.89 -14.17 -8.71
C VAL A 19 7.22 -15.35 -9.63
N ALA A 20 8.32 -15.28 -10.38
CA ALA A 20 8.76 -16.37 -11.26
C ALA A 20 9.03 -17.69 -10.53
N GLN A 21 9.34 -17.64 -9.22
CA GLN A 21 9.54 -18.82 -8.37
C GLN A 21 8.27 -19.24 -7.60
N GLY A 22 7.14 -18.56 -7.78
CA GLY A 22 5.92 -18.77 -6.99
C GLY A 22 6.11 -18.52 -5.48
N ASN A 23 7.13 -17.75 -5.08
CA ASN A 23 7.51 -17.58 -3.68
C ASN A 23 6.68 -16.48 -3.00
N LEU A 24 5.44 -16.81 -2.64
CA LEU A 24 4.49 -15.89 -2.01
C LEU A 24 5.02 -15.28 -0.71
N ASN A 25 5.78 -16.04 0.10
CA ASN A 25 6.36 -15.53 1.34
C ASN A 25 7.39 -14.42 1.08
N LYS A 26 8.17 -14.54 0.00
CA LYS A 26 9.12 -13.50 -0.40
C LYS A 26 8.42 -12.27 -0.95
N ILE A 27 7.35 -12.44 -1.72
CA ILE A 27 6.48 -11.35 -2.19
C ILE A 27 5.91 -10.59 -0.98
N GLU A 28 5.29 -11.31 -0.03
CA GLU A 28 4.74 -10.75 1.19
C GLU A 28 5.79 -9.94 1.98
N ARG A 29 7.01 -10.48 2.09
CA ARG A 29 8.13 -9.79 2.76
C ARG A 29 8.53 -8.49 2.07
N LEU A 30 8.60 -8.47 0.74
CA LEU A 30 8.92 -7.26 -0.02
C LEU A 30 7.83 -6.19 0.16
N ILE A 31 6.57 -6.59 0.15
CA ILE A 31 5.44 -5.68 0.37
C ILE A 31 5.45 -5.14 1.80
N LYS A 32 5.72 -5.99 2.81
CA LYS A 32 5.96 -5.55 4.20
C LYS A 32 7.06 -4.48 4.28
N GLN A 33 8.12 -4.61 3.49
CA GLN A 33 9.20 -3.61 3.44
C GLN A 33 8.73 -2.29 2.81
N GLN A 34 7.97 -2.34 1.70
CA GLN A 34 7.42 -1.13 1.08
C GLN A 34 6.41 -0.42 1.99
N VAL A 35 5.52 -1.17 2.65
CA VAL A 35 4.62 -0.60 3.67
C VAL A 35 5.44 0.09 4.74
N ARG A 36 6.50 -0.52 5.27
CA ARG A 36 7.36 0.10 6.29
C ARG A 36 8.07 1.35 5.78
N LYS A 37 8.53 1.37 4.53
CA LYS A 37 9.22 2.50 3.89
C LYS A 37 8.29 3.69 3.71
N HIS A 38 7.07 3.45 3.25
CA HIS A 38 6.06 4.48 2.95
C HIS A 38 5.07 4.72 4.10
N ARG A 39 5.23 4.10 5.28
CA ARG A 39 4.21 4.07 6.33
C ARG A 39 3.70 5.39 6.87
N LYS A 40 4.37 6.52 6.64
CA LYS A 40 4.03 7.79 7.30
C LYS A 40 2.99 8.55 6.48
N ALA A 41 2.01 9.14 7.15
CA ALA A 41 1.10 10.09 6.53
C ALA A 41 1.86 11.32 6.02
N VAL A 42 1.37 11.86 4.90
CA VAL A 42 1.84 13.10 4.29
C VAL A 42 0.91 14.22 4.70
N VAL A 43 1.45 15.41 4.94
CA VAL A 43 0.66 16.62 5.16
C VAL A 43 0.26 17.19 3.82
N LEU A 44 -1.04 17.30 3.58
CA LEU A 44 -1.64 17.88 2.39
C LEU A 44 -2.27 19.23 2.74
N THR A 45 -2.31 20.11 1.76
CA THR A 45 -2.97 21.41 1.86
C THR A 45 -4.34 21.32 1.20
N ASN A 46 -5.37 21.90 1.82
CA ASN A 46 -6.70 21.92 1.23
C ASN A 46 -6.67 22.74 -0.08
N PRO A 47 -7.17 22.20 -1.20
CA PRO A 47 -7.16 22.91 -2.48
C PRO A 47 -8.03 24.18 -2.50
N TYR A 48 -9.03 24.27 -1.63
CA TYR A 48 -9.94 25.41 -1.52
C TYR A 48 -9.49 26.45 -0.48
N ASP A 49 -8.62 26.05 0.46
CA ASP A 49 -8.07 26.93 1.49
C ASP A 49 -6.63 26.53 1.82
N SER A 50 -5.68 27.27 1.25
CA SER A 50 -4.24 27.02 1.43
C SER A 50 -3.75 27.15 2.88
N THR A 51 -4.53 27.72 3.79
CA THR A 51 -4.16 27.85 5.21
C THR A 51 -4.49 26.59 6.01
N VAL A 52 -5.37 25.73 5.50
CA VAL A 52 -5.79 24.50 6.16
C VAL A 52 -4.96 23.31 5.66
N THR A 53 -4.33 22.61 6.59
CA THR A 53 -3.58 21.38 6.30
C THR A 53 -4.18 20.19 7.04
N TYR A 54 -4.10 19.02 6.41
CA TYR A 54 -4.55 17.75 6.97
C TYR A 54 -3.55 16.64 6.65
N LYS A 55 -3.60 15.54 7.40
CA LYS A 55 -2.71 14.38 7.18
C LYS A 55 -3.46 13.29 6.45
N SER A 56 -2.85 12.69 5.45
CA SER A 56 -3.43 11.60 4.67
C SER A 56 -2.44 10.46 4.46
N LEU A 57 -2.96 9.23 4.50
CA LEU A 57 -2.24 8.01 4.14
C LEU A 57 -2.42 7.61 2.66
N VAL A 58 -3.33 8.29 1.94
CA VAL A 58 -3.60 8.07 0.51
C VAL A 58 -2.30 8.12 -0.32
N PRO A 59 -1.42 9.15 -0.18
CA PRO A 59 -0.20 9.19 -0.98
C PRO A 59 0.77 8.03 -0.69
N ALA A 60 0.73 7.47 0.52
CA ALA A 60 1.54 6.32 0.88
C ALA A 60 1.02 5.03 0.20
N LEU A 61 -0.30 4.82 0.20
CA LEU A 61 -0.93 3.69 -0.48
C LEU A 61 -0.73 3.79 -2.00
N ASP A 62 -0.95 4.97 -2.58
CA ASP A 62 -0.68 5.23 -4.01
C ASP A 62 0.78 4.97 -4.37
N SER A 63 1.73 5.38 -3.51
CA SER A 63 3.16 5.13 -3.74
C SER A 63 3.50 3.63 -3.76
N ILE A 64 2.89 2.84 -2.87
CA ILE A 64 3.11 1.39 -2.80
C ILE A 64 2.49 0.72 -4.03
N THR A 65 1.24 1.07 -4.38
CA THR A 65 0.55 0.51 -5.54
C THR A 65 1.26 0.89 -6.84
N ALA A 66 1.69 2.13 -7.01
CA ALA A 66 2.48 2.56 -8.17
C ALA A 66 3.88 1.91 -8.23
N TRP A 67 4.45 1.49 -7.10
CA TRP A 67 5.67 0.68 -7.11
C TRP A 67 5.39 -0.76 -7.58
N LEU A 68 4.27 -1.35 -7.16
CA LEU A 68 3.85 -2.68 -7.60
C LEU A 68 3.53 -2.71 -9.10
N ASP A 69 2.79 -1.71 -9.58
CA ASP A 69 2.38 -1.59 -10.99
C ASP A 69 3.56 -1.42 -11.96
N ARG A 70 4.73 -1.02 -11.45
CA ARG A 70 5.98 -0.90 -12.24
C ARG A 70 6.77 -2.21 -12.35
N GLN A 71 6.36 -3.27 -11.66
CA GLN A 71 7.04 -4.57 -11.71
C GLN A 71 6.56 -5.33 -12.94
N GLU A 72 7.47 -5.94 -13.69
CA GLU A 72 7.14 -6.63 -14.95
C GLU A 72 6.35 -7.92 -14.70
N SER A 73 6.58 -8.56 -13.55
CA SER A 73 5.86 -9.77 -13.16
C SER A 73 4.46 -9.54 -12.58
N ILE A 74 4.04 -8.29 -12.40
CA ILE A 74 2.73 -7.92 -11.85
C ILE A 74 1.87 -7.41 -13.01
N GLU A 75 0.78 -8.10 -13.29
CA GLU A 75 -0.13 -7.71 -14.38
C GLU A 75 -0.91 -6.45 -14.00
N ALA A 76 -1.39 -6.40 -12.75
CA ALA A 76 -2.10 -5.25 -12.22
C ALA A 76 -1.90 -5.16 -10.70
N ALA A 77 -1.85 -3.93 -10.20
CA ALA A 77 -1.93 -3.64 -8.78
C ALA A 77 -3.01 -2.58 -8.51
N TYR A 78 -3.81 -2.80 -7.48
CA TYR A 78 -4.84 -1.83 -7.09
C TYR A 78 -5.00 -1.81 -5.57
N TRP A 79 -5.54 -0.72 -5.04
CA TRP A 79 -5.97 -0.68 -3.66
C TRP A 79 -7.39 -0.15 -3.57
N ASP A 80 -8.07 -0.42 -2.47
CA ASP A 80 -9.50 -0.14 -2.26
C ASP A 80 -9.82 1.36 -2.04
N LYS A 81 -9.21 2.23 -2.86
CA LYS A 81 -9.25 3.69 -2.78
C LYS A 81 -10.64 4.30 -2.97
N CYS A 82 -11.45 3.69 -3.85
CA CYS A 82 -12.79 4.18 -4.19
C CYS A 82 -13.89 3.47 -3.41
N GLN A 83 -13.55 2.46 -2.61
CA GLN A 83 -14.52 1.76 -1.81
C GLN A 83 -15.03 2.67 -0.69
N MET A 84 -16.35 2.76 -0.53
CA MET A 84 -16.94 3.41 0.65
C MET A 84 -16.64 2.58 1.89
N LYS A 85 -16.00 3.21 2.87
CA LYS A 85 -15.71 2.61 4.17
C LYS A 85 -16.28 3.51 5.24
N ILE A 86 -16.74 2.88 6.32
CA ILE A 86 -17.12 3.60 7.53
C ILE A 86 -15.83 4.16 8.15
N ASP A 87 -15.81 5.45 8.47
CA ASP A 87 -14.66 6.11 9.09
C ASP A 87 -14.53 5.69 10.56
N ILE A 88 -13.89 4.54 10.78
CA ILE A 88 -13.59 3.98 12.11
C ILE A 88 -12.08 4.02 12.30
N TYR A 89 -11.63 4.49 13.47
CA TYR A 89 -10.22 4.49 13.83
C TYR A 89 -9.88 3.30 14.76
N PRO A 90 -8.81 2.51 14.49
CA PRO A 90 -7.98 2.56 13.29
C PRO A 90 -8.74 2.05 12.06
N GLY A 91 -8.45 2.65 10.91
CA GLY A 91 -9.01 2.26 9.62
C GLY A 91 -8.24 1.11 9.01
N HIS A 92 -8.67 0.68 7.81
CA HIS A 92 -8.03 -0.40 7.08
C HIS A 92 -8.14 -0.21 5.57
N SER A 93 -7.10 -0.63 4.87
CA SER A 93 -7.03 -0.72 3.41
C SER A 93 -6.45 -2.03 2.95
N SER A 94 -6.84 -2.42 1.75
CA SER A 94 -6.39 -3.63 1.08
C SER A 94 -5.68 -3.25 -0.20
N ILE A 95 -4.48 -3.77 -0.40
CA ILE A 95 -3.73 -3.65 -1.65
C ILE A 95 -3.79 -5.01 -2.33
N GLY A 96 -4.38 -5.10 -3.51
CA GLY A 96 -4.44 -6.28 -4.35
C GLY A 96 -3.35 -6.27 -5.42
N ILE A 97 -2.78 -7.44 -5.70
CA ILE A 97 -1.93 -7.68 -6.86
C ILE A 97 -2.46 -8.88 -7.63
N ARG A 98 -2.34 -8.81 -8.95
CA ARG A 98 -2.60 -9.91 -9.86
C ARG A 98 -1.30 -10.29 -10.55
N ILE A 99 -0.94 -11.56 -10.44
CA ILE A 99 0.29 -12.12 -10.97
C ILE A 99 -0.03 -13.32 -11.85
N GLN A 100 0.68 -13.45 -12.96
CA GLN A 100 0.61 -14.62 -13.83
C GLN A 100 1.38 -15.76 -13.14
N GLY A 101 0.66 -16.78 -12.67
CA GLY A 101 1.26 -18.05 -12.24
C GLY A 101 1.56 -18.95 -13.44
N GLU A 102 2.16 -20.12 -13.17
CA GLU A 102 2.54 -21.10 -14.20
C GLU A 102 1.34 -21.62 -15.00
N SER A 103 0.18 -21.77 -14.36
CA SER A 103 -1.04 -22.34 -14.97
C SER A 103 -2.27 -21.45 -14.83
N GLU A 104 -2.27 -20.49 -13.90
CA GLU A 104 -3.44 -19.65 -13.62
C GLU A 104 -3.04 -18.26 -13.14
N MET A 105 -4.00 -17.33 -13.24
CA MET A 105 -3.88 -15.99 -12.66
C MET A 105 -4.14 -16.07 -11.16
N ILE A 106 -3.17 -15.60 -10.38
CA ILE A 106 -3.27 -15.59 -8.91
C ILE A 106 -3.49 -14.15 -8.46
N GLU A 107 -4.51 -13.95 -7.62
CA GLU A 107 -4.83 -12.65 -7.04
C GLU A 107 -4.69 -12.68 -5.52
N LYS A 108 -3.77 -11.87 -4.99
CA LYS A 108 -3.47 -11.79 -3.56
C LYS A 108 -3.69 -10.38 -3.05
N CYS A 109 -4.25 -10.28 -1.85
CA CYS A 109 -4.46 -9.02 -1.16
C CYS A 109 -3.61 -8.94 0.10
N PHE A 110 -3.20 -7.72 0.41
CA PHE A 110 -2.41 -7.36 1.58
C PHE A 110 -3.23 -6.40 2.42
N TYR A 111 -3.64 -6.87 3.60
CA TYR A 111 -4.40 -6.09 4.56
C TYR A 111 -3.46 -5.17 5.33
N VAL A 112 -3.75 -3.87 5.29
CA VAL A 112 -2.96 -2.81 5.89
C VAL A 112 -3.85 -2.02 6.82
N GLN A 113 -3.50 -1.97 8.10
CA GLN A 113 -4.12 -1.10 9.08
C GLN A 113 -3.66 0.34 8.89
N GLU A 114 -4.61 1.27 8.94
CA GLU A 114 -4.43 2.71 8.84
C GLU A 114 -4.58 3.36 10.22
N GLY A 115 -3.45 3.79 10.76
CA GLY A 115 -3.41 4.33 12.11
C GLY A 115 -3.13 3.25 13.14
N THR A 116 -2.38 3.60 14.18
CA THR A 116 -2.03 2.69 15.28
C THR A 116 -2.16 3.42 16.61
N ILE A 117 -2.39 2.66 17.68
CA ILE A 117 -2.40 3.18 19.04
C ILE A 117 -1.05 2.86 19.69
N GLY A 118 -0.23 3.87 19.93
CA GLY A 118 1.04 3.73 20.62
C GLY A 118 0.90 3.98 22.12
N LYS A 119 1.62 3.19 22.95
CA LYS A 119 1.79 3.48 24.38
C LYS A 119 2.96 4.46 24.55
N LEU A 120 2.78 5.49 25.36
CA LEU A 120 3.87 6.38 25.79
C LEU A 120 4.56 5.76 27.02
N HIS A 121 5.89 5.72 26.99
CA HIS A 121 6.69 5.30 28.13
C HIS A 121 7.50 6.50 28.63
N PHE A 122 7.29 6.91 29.87
CA PHE A 122 8.09 7.94 30.53
C PHE A 122 8.81 7.29 31.70
N PHE A 123 10.13 7.13 31.58
CA PHE A 123 11.07 6.79 32.67
C PHE A 123 10.52 5.82 33.74
N GLY A 124 10.24 4.56 33.35
CA GLY A 124 9.82 3.50 34.28
C GLY A 124 8.36 3.57 34.73
N TRP A 125 7.68 4.70 34.53
CA TRP A 125 6.25 4.86 34.74
C TRP A 125 5.49 4.49 33.45
N ARG A 126 4.45 3.67 33.59
CA ARG A 126 3.57 3.22 32.49
C ARG A 126 2.21 3.91 32.58
N PRO A 127 2.10 5.24 32.39
CA PRO A 127 0.78 5.85 32.31
C PRO A 127 0.04 5.26 31.09
N GLN A 128 -1.25 4.97 31.23
CA GLN A 128 -2.12 4.51 30.13
C GLN A 128 -2.45 5.68 29.18
N LEU A 129 -1.45 6.48 28.81
CA LEU A 129 -1.58 7.53 27.82
C LEU A 129 -1.35 6.92 26.44
N PHE A 130 -2.45 6.79 25.70
CA PHE A 130 -2.47 6.31 24.34
C PHE A 130 -2.27 7.46 23.37
N ARG A 131 -1.29 7.35 22.48
CA ARG A 131 -1.08 8.32 21.39
C ARG A 131 -1.47 7.67 20.07
N THR A 132 -2.45 8.25 19.40
CA THR A 132 -2.79 7.88 18.03
C THR A 132 -1.65 8.26 17.10
N ARG A 133 -1.33 7.36 16.16
CA ARG A 133 -0.28 7.56 15.16
C ARG A 133 -0.85 7.21 13.81
N LEU A 134 -0.98 8.20 12.94
CA LEU A 134 -1.43 7.99 11.57
C LEU A 134 -0.28 7.41 10.73
N VAL A 135 -0.15 6.08 10.78
CA VAL A 135 0.86 5.30 10.06
C VAL A 135 0.25 4.01 9.52
N LEU A 136 0.77 3.51 8.41
CA LEU A 136 0.44 2.18 7.89
C LEU A 136 1.11 1.09 8.70
N LYS A 137 0.36 0.02 8.97
CA LYS A 137 0.87 -1.22 9.56
C LYS A 137 0.34 -2.40 8.75
N TYR A 138 1.26 -3.19 8.22
CA TYR A 138 0.90 -4.45 7.58
C TYR A 138 0.32 -5.44 8.60
N GLU A 139 -0.76 -6.13 8.24
CA GLU A 139 -1.39 -7.16 9.08
C GLU A 139 -1.23 -8.57 8.47
N LYS A 140 -1.76 -8.81 7.27
CA LYS A 140 -1.81 -10.16 6.68
C LYS A 140 -1.93 -10.16 5.15
N MET A 141 -1.64 -11.30 4.56
CA MET A 141 -1.86 -11.63 3.15
C MET A 141 -2.97 -12.66 3.06
N TYR A 142 -3.83 -12.57 2.05
CA TYR A 142 -4.93 -13.51 1.83
C TYR A 142 -5.31 -13.56 0.34
N ASP A 143 -6.03 -14.61 -0.05
CA ASP A 143 -6.60 -14.77 -1.38
C ASP A 143 -7.81 -13.86 -1.59
N CYS A 144 -7.88 -13.18 -2.73
CA CYS A 144 -8.94 -12.24 -3.04
C CYS A 144 -9.27 -12.22 -4.55
N PRO A 145 -9.78 -13.33 -5.12
CA PRO A 145 -10.10 -13.40 -6.54
C PRO A 145 -11.12 -12.30 -6.92
N GLY A 146 -10.81 -11.55 -7.97
CA GLY A 146 -11.70 -10.50 -8.51
C GLY A 146 -11.64 -9.15 -7.78
N PHE A 147 -10.76 -8.98 -6.79
CA PHE A 147 -10.61 -7.72 -6.06
C PHE A 147 -10.25 -6.55 -6.98
N ILE A 148 -9.25 -6.68 -7.86
CA ILE A 148 -8.78 -5.61 -8.74
C ILE A 148 -9.89 -5.16 -9.68
N GLU A 149 -10.61 -6.09 -10.29
CA GLU A 149 -11.72 -5.78 -11.19
C GLU A 149 -12.82 -5.03 -10.45
N LEU A 150 -13.20 -5.52 -9.26
CA LEU A 150 -14.18 -4.85 -8.42
C LEU A 150 -13.74 -3.43 -8.03
N GLN A 151 -12.47 -3.23 -7.67
CA GLN A 151 -12.00 -1.89 -7.28
C GLN A 151 -11.88 -0.94 -8.48
N GLN A 152 -11.57 -1.45 -9.67
CA GLN A 152 -11.62 -0.66 -10.90
C GLN A 152 -13.05 -0.22 -11.20
N GLN A 153 -14.04 -1.12 -11.09
CA GLN A 153 -15.46 -0.80 -11.25
C GLN A 153 -15.92 0.24 -10.21
N ASN A 154 -15.58 0.05 -8.94
CA ASN A 154 -15.90 1.01 -7.87
C ASN A 154 -15.37 2.43 -8.15
N CYS A 155 -14.25 2.55 -8.87
CA CYS A 155 -13.71 3.84 -9.27
C CYS A 155 -14.39 4.40 -10.52
N ALA A 156 -14.69 3.55 -11.51
CA ALA A 156 -15.36 3.97 -12.73
C ALA A 156 -16.80 4.46 -12.46
N ASP A 157 -17.52 3.84 -11.52
CA ASP A 157 -18.89 4.23 -11.14
C ASP A 157 -18.98 5.56 -10.38
N ARG A 158 -17.84 6.18 -10.07
CA ARG A 158 -17.75 7.45 -9.34
C ARG A 158 -17.38 8.66 -10.20
N ASP A 159 -17.03 8.44 -11.46
CA ASP A 159 -16.80 9.47 -12.47
C ASP A 159 -18.10 9.83 -13.21
#